data_AF-A0AAV7IPL0-F1
#
_entry.id   AF-A0AAV7IPL0-F1
#
_cell.length_a   1.000
_cell.length_b   1.000
_cell.length_c   1.000
_cell.angle_alpha   90.00
_cell.angle_beta   90.00
_cell.angle_gamma   90.00
#
_symmetry.space_group_name_H-M   'P 1'
#
loop_
_entity.id
_entity.type
_entity.pdbx_description
1 polymer ?
#
loop_
_entity_poly.entity_id
_entity_poly.type
_entity_poly.pdbx_seq_one_letter_code
_entity_poly.pdbx_strand_id
1 'polypeptide(L)'
;MQVETKTCSRYFKRPAIVIPSDNIRLCKKPLDGTTTTSSAYVYHGGYEPVSSFKPKRKYVPSGTESASETTHKLSYQPLPIEQREPFPWAQKKPYRPPKAALDSNTTYSESFLPVGNASRSRPIKPRQNSEWVRKSQFAGTSSYSEAFVPLQMEPVVPKVPSGNIGFSKDKMESETTNKMSYRHWGPLARESLPWKKKQPYRQPTQPLDDNSIYRSSYVTPEAYCYEECDGPSCPLAGNFGMCLN
;
A
#
# COMPACT_ATOMS: atom_id res chain seq x y z
N MET A 1 31.19 -78.97 -45.61
CA MET A 1 30.87 -78.63 -47.02
C MET A 1 31.43 -77.25 -47.30
N GLN A 2 32.21 -77.08 -48.36
CA GLN A 2 32.61 -75.76 -48.87
C GLN A 2 31.60 -75.33 -49.95
N VAL A 3 31.21 -74.07 -49.98
CA VAL A 3 30.41 -73.49 -51.08
C VAL A 3 31.02 -72.14 -51.45
N GLU A 4 31.79 -72.12 -52.54
CA GLU A 4 32.37 -70.90 -53.10
C GLU A 4 31.29 -70.03 -53.75
N THR A 5 31.01 -68.84 -53.23
CA THR A 5 30.19 -67.86 -53.95
C THR A 5 31.06 -67.04 -54.90
N LYS A 6 31.33 -67.60 -56.08
CA LYS A 6 32.14 -66.98 -57.14
C LYS A 6 31.57 -65.61 -57.54
N THR A 7 32.38 -64.55 -57.39
CA THR A 7 32.02 -63.17 -57.71
C THR A 7 32.00 -62.95 -59.23
N CYS A 8 30.87 -63.26 -59.87
CA CYS A 8 30.64 -62.94 -61.28
C CYS A 8 30.48 -61.41 -61.46
N SER A 9 31.59 -60.71 -61.68
CA SER A 9 31.64 -59.28 -62.05
C SER A 9 31.15 -59.08 -63.48
N ARG A 10 29.86 -59.34 -63.70
CA ARG A 10 29.18 -59.19 -64.99
C ARG A 10 29.19 -57.71 -65.40
N TYR A 11 30.15 -57.34 -66.25
CA TYR A 11 30.29 -55.99 -66.81
C TYR A 11 29.07 -55.64 -67.68
N PHE A 12 28.01 -55.14 -67.05
CA PHE A 12 26.95 -54.43 -67.74
C PHE A 12 27.55 -53.13 -68.30
N LYS A 13 27.43 -52.91 -69.62
CA LYS A 13 27.70 -51.60 -70.21
C LYS A 13 26.79 -50.59 -69.52
N ARG A 14 27.38 -49.65 -68.78
CA ARG A 14 26.64 -48.57 -68.10
C ARG A 14 25.83 -47.83 -69.17
N PRO A 15 24.49 -47.81 -69.11
CA PRO A 15 23.70 -47.09 -70.10
C PRO A 15 24.08 -45.60 -70.04
N ALA A 16 24.01 -44.93 -71.18
CA ALA A 16 24.22 -43.49 -71.24
C ALA A 16 23.28 -42.78 -70.26
N ILE A 17 23.76 -41.74 -69.59
CA ILE A 17 22.90 -40.92 -68.73
C ILE A 17 21.85 -40.25 -69.62
N VAL A 18 20.60 -40.71 -69.50
CA VAL A 18 19.45 -40.04 -70.08
C VAL A 18 19.20 -38.80 -69.25
N ILE A 19 19.79 -37.68 -69.66
CA ILE A 19 19.42 -36.35 -69.15
C ILE A 19 18.00 -36.09 -69.66
N PRO A 20 16.98 -35.95 -68.80
CA PRO A 20 15.61 -35.70 -69.26
C PRO A 20 15.54 -34.29 -69.83
N SER A 21 15.26 -34.17 -71.13
CA SER A 21 15.16 -32.87 -71.79
C SER A 21 13.95 -32.08 -71.29
N ASP A 22 14.22 -30.93 -70.68
CA ASP A 22 13.39 -29.71 -70.49
C ASP A 22 11.93 -29.84 -69.99
N ASN A 23 11.51 -31.03 -69.57
CA ASN A 23 10.16 -31.30 -69.06
C ASN A 23 10.03 -31.14 -67.54
N ILE A 24 11.13 -30.90 -66.81
CA ILE A 24 11.13 -30.61 -65.37
C ILE A 24 10.70 -29.14 -65.14
N ARG A 25 9.40 -28.88 -65.31
CA ARG A 25 8.82 -27.55 -65.10
C ARG A 25 8.76 -27.24 -63.61
N LEU A 26 9.50 -26.22 -63.15
CA LEU A 26 9.30 -25.65 -61.82
C LEU A 26 7.86 -25.13 -61.70
N CYS A 27 7.14 -25.60 -60.68
CA CYS A 27 5.80 -25.13 -60.39
C CYS A 27 5.84 -23.67 -59.91
N LYS A 28 5.42 -22.73 -60.77
CA LYS A 28 5.39 -21.29 -60.46
C LYS A 28 4.30 -20.87 -59.44
N LYS A 29 3.52 -21.81 -58.90
CA LYS A 29 2.53 -21.52 -57.85
C LYS A 29 3.26 -21.40 -56.52
N PRO A 30 2.90 -20.44 -55.64
CA PRO A 30 3.45 -20.41 -54.29
C PRO A 30 3.11 -21.70 -53.55
N LEU A 31 4.04 -22.17 -52.72
CA LEU A 31 3.80 -23.28 -51.79
C LEU A 31 2.77 -22.82 -50.75
N ASP A 32 1.77 -23.65 -50.45
CA ASP A 32 0.86 -23.40 -49.34
C ASP A 32 1.65 -23.53 -48.02
N GLY A 33 1.71 -22.43 -47.26
CA GLY A 33 2.44 -22.36 -46.00
C GLY A 33 1.65 -22.91 -44.80
N THR A 34 0.40 -23.34 -44.99
CA THR A 34 -0.38 -23.93 -43.90
C THR A 34 0.16 -25.30 -43.51
N THR A 35 0.58 -25.44 -42.26
CA THR A 35 0.98 -26.72 -41.69
C THR A 35 -0.23 -27.42 -41.08
N THR A 36 -0.20 -28.75 -41.03
CA THR A 36 -1.24 -29.55 -40.34
C THR A 36 -1.45 -29.08 -38.90
N THR A 37 -0.38 -28.65 -38.23
CA THR A 37 -0.42 -28.08 -36.86
C THR A 37 -1.18 -26.76 -36.80
N SER A 38 -0.95 -25.82 -37.73
CA SER A 38 -1.69 -24.54 -37.77
C SER A 38 -3.18 -24.75 -38.09
N SER A 39 -3.53 -25.78 -38.86
CA SER A 39 -4.92 -26.11 -39.17
C SER A 39 -5.62 -26.89 -38.04
N ALA A 40 -4.87 -27.61 -37.21
CA ALA A 40 -5.40 -28.37 -36.07
C ALA A 40 -5.58 -27.52 -34.79
N TYR A 41 -4.73 -26.52 -34.57
CA TYR A 41 -4.74 -25.68 -33.36
C TYR A 41 -5.22 -24.24 -33.64
N VAL A 42 -6.39 -24.13 -34.28
CA VAL A 42 -7.06 -22.84 -34.53
C VAL A 42 -7.70 -22.32 -33.24
N TYR A 43 -7.50 -21.04 -32.92
CA TYR A 43 -8.19 -20.39 -31.80
C TYR A 43 -9.65 -20.12 -32.15
N HIS A 44 -10.57 -20.96 -31.65
CA HIS A 44 -12.02 -20.88 -31.94
C HIS A 44 -12.76 -19.75 -31.19
N GLY A 45 -12.06 -18.75 -30.64
CA GLY A 45 -12.64 -17.69 -29.82
C GLY A 45 -12.70 -18.01 -28.33
N GLY A 46 -13.11 -17.03 -27.53
CA GLY A 46 -13.23 -17.16 -26.07
C GLY A 46 -14.56 -17.79 -25.66
N TYR A 47 -14.50 -18.89 -24.91
CA TYR A 47 -15.69 -19.58 -24.40
C TYR A 47 -16.42 -18.77 -23.32
N GLU A 48 -17.75 -18.61 -23.43
CA GLU A 48 -18.53 -17.91 -22.39
C GLU A 48 -18.68 -18.75 -21.09
N PRO A 49 -18.46 -18.16 -19.90
CA PRO A 49 -18.55 -18.88 -18.64
C PRO A 49 -20.01 -19.09 -18.18
N VAL A 50 -20.57 -20.26 -18.51
CA VAL A 50 -21.91 -20.85 -18.17
C VAL A 50 -22.72 -20.09 -17.10
N SER A 51 -23.99 -19.70 -17.37
CA SER A 51 -24.82 -18.75 -16.58
C SER A 51 -25.80 -19.37 -15.52
N SER A 52 -26.25 -18.56 -14.52
CA SER A 52 -27.11 -18.78 -13.26
C SER A 52 -26.41 -18.85 -11.85
N PHE A 53 -26.56 -19.60 -10.71
CA PHE A 53 -27.57 -20.39 -9.91
C PHE A 53 -27.53 -19.86 -8.48
N LYS A 54 -26.52 -20.37 -7.70
CA LYS A 54 -26.75 -20.84 -6.33
C LYS A 54 -27.43 -19.69 -5.63
N PRO A 55 -28.62 -19.94 -5.07
CA PRO A 55 -29.66 -18.92 -4.92
C PRO A 55 -29.03 -17.65 -4.40
N LYS A 56 -29.29 -16.53 -5.08
CA LYS A 56 -28.66 -15.23 -4.78
C LYS A 56 -28.99 -14.85 -3.33
N ARG A 57 -28.11 -15.24 -2.39
CA ARG A 57 -28.25 -14.96 -0.95
C ARG A 57 -28.20 -13.46 -0.76
N LYS A 58 -29.38 -12.83 -0.68
CA LYS A 58 -29.52 -11.47 -0.16
C LYS A 58 -29.33 -11.56 1.35
N TYR A 59 -28.45 -10.73 1.89
CA TYR A 59 -28.42 -10.49 3.32
C TYR A 59 -29.61 -9.58 3.67
N VAL A 60 -30.33 -9.93 4.72
CA VAL A 60 -31.36 -9.09 5.33
C VAL A 60 -30.86 -8.80 6.75
N PRO A 61 -30.52 -7.55 7.09
CA PRO A 61 -30.20 -7.21 8.47
C PRO A 61 -31.44 -7.40 9.35
N SER A 62 -31.22 -7.79 10.61
CA SER A 62 -32.29 -7.83 11.61
C SER A 62 -32.79 -6.40 11.86
N GLY A 63 -34.10 -6.17 11.69
CA GLY A 63 -34.73 -4.87 11.97
C GLY A 63 -34.78 -4.50 13.46
N THR A 64 -34.39 -5.42 14.34
CA THR A 64 -34.15 -5.16 15.76
C THR A 64 -32.78 -4.54 15.95
N GLU A 65 -32.74 -3.30 16.47
CA GLU A 65 -31.49 -2.69 16.93
C GLU A 65 -30.89 -3.53 18.07
N SER A 66 -29.59 -3.80 18.00
CA SER A 66 -28.85 -4.42 19.11
C SER A 66 -28.80 -3.46 20.29
N ALA A 67 -28.91 -3.98 21.52
CA ALA A 67 -28.74 -3.19 22.74
C ALA A 67 -27.41 -2.42 22.70
N SER A 68 -27.49 -1.12 22.42
CA SER A 68 -26.33 -0.27 22.05
C SER A 68 -25.66 0.38 23.26
N GLU A 69 -26.07 -0.04 24.45
CA GLU A 69 -25.54 0.40 25.73
C GLU A 69 -24.65 -0.69 26.32
N THR A 70 -23.35 -0.40 26.40
CA THR A 70 -22.39 -1.27 27.07
C THR A 70 -22.47 -1.04 28.57
N THR A 71 -22.07 -2.04 29.36
CA THR A 71 -21.93 -1.91 30.82
C THR A 71 -21.12 -0.68 31.21
N HIS A 72 -20.07 -0.34 30.44
CA HIS A 72 -19.28 0.89 30.65
C HIS A 72 -20.12 2.18 30.53
N LYS A 73 -21.01 2.31 29.53
CA LYS A 73 -21.91 3.48 29.41
C LYS A 73 -22.88 3.60 30.60
N LEU A 74 -23.32 2.47 31.15
CA LEU A 74 -24.23 2.42 32.30
C LEU A 74 -23.51 2.69 33.63
N SER A 75 -22.28 2.19 33.80
CA SER A 75 -21.50 2.34 35.04
C SER A 75 -20.76 3.68 35.17
N TYR A 76 -20.44 4.36 34.08
CA TYR A 76 -19.63 5.59 34.08
C TYR A 76 -20.39 6.78 33.50
N GLN A 77 -21.57 7.07 34.07
CA GLN A 77 -22.32 8.29 33.77
C GLN A 77 -21.67 9.51 34.45
N PRO A 78 -21.69 10.70 33.81
CA PRO A 78 -21.12 11.92 34.39
C PRO A 78 -22.00 12.41 35.55
N LEU A 79 -21.50 12.28 36.78
CA LEU A 79 -22.17 12.79 37.97
C LEU A 79 -22.08 14.33 38.01
N PRO A 80 -23.15 15.05 38.44
CA PRO A 80 -23.08 16.49 38.64
C PRO A 80 -22.10 16.82 39.77
N ILE A 81 -21.14 17.70 39.50
CA ILE A 81 -20.18 18.18 40.51
C ILE A 81 -20.85 19.29 41.32
N GLU A 82 -21.27 18.97 42.54
CA GLU A 82 -21.85 19.94 43.47
C GLU A 82 -20.85 21.04 43.86
N GLN A 83 -21.37 22.24 44.14
CA GLN A 83 -20.53 23.35 44.57
C GLN A 83 -20.02 23.10 45.99
N ARG A 84 -18.70 23.03 46.15
CA ARG A 84 -18.05 22.69 47.41
C ARG A 84 -18.27 23.78 48.47
N GLU A 85 -18.99 23.45 49.55
CA GLU A 85 -19.28 24.39 50.63
C GLU A 85 -18.01 24.98 51.27
N PRO A 86 -17.95 26.31 51.50
CA PRO A 86 -16.74 27.00 51.97
C PRO A 86 -16.62 26.96 53.52
N PHE A 87 -16.39 25.78 54.09
CA PHE A 87 -16.25 25.59 55.55
C PHE A 87 -15.30 26.60 56.22
N PRO A 88 -15.77 27.47 57.15
CA PRO A 88 -14.96 28.58 57.68
C PRO A 88 -13.75 28.13 58.49
N TRP A 89 -13.76 26.92 59.05
CA TRP A 89 -12.64 26.30 59.75
C TRP A 89 -11.59 25.69 58.80
N ALA A 90 -11.93 25.42 57.54
CA ALA A 90 -11.02 24.90 56.51
C ALA A 90 -10.40 26.01 55.64
N GLN A 91 -10.91 27.23 55.72
CA GLN A 91 -10.38 28.38 54.98
C GLN A 91 -8.98 28.75 55.49
N LYS A 92 -7.98 28.65 54.63
CA LYS A 92 -6.61 29.10 54.94
C LYS A 92 -6.61 30.62 55.16
N LYS A 93 -6.21 31.06 56.35
CA LYS A 93 -6.08 32.48 56.68
C LYS A 93 -5.09 33.15 55.70
N PRO A 94 -5.38 34.36 55.17
CA PRO A 94 -4.46 35.06 54.29
C PRO A 94 -3.16 35.39 55.01
N TYR A 95 -2.03 35.22 54.32
CA TYR A 95 -0.71 35.56 54.86
C TYR A 95 -0.63 37.05 55.19
N ARG A 96 -0.05 37.37 56.34
CA ARG A 96 0.26 38.74 56.77
C ARG A 96 1.79 38.87 56.86
N PRO A 97 2.45 39.64 55.98
CA PRO A 97 3.89 39.85 56.09
C PRO A 97 4.24 40.61 57.38
N PRO A 98 5.45 40.41 57.94
CA PRO A 98 5.98 41.24 59.02
C PRO A 98 5.96 42.73 58.63
N LYS A 99 5.55 43.59 59.58
CA LYS A 99 5.57 45.06 59.38
C LYS A 99 6.94 45.69 59.69
N ALA A 100 7.74 45.04 60.54
CA ALA A 100 9.09 45.47 60.82
C ALA A 100 10.02 45.00 59.70
N ALA A 101 10.90 45.88 59.23
CA ALA A 101 12.06 45.47 58.46
C ALA A 101 13.01 44.65 59.36
N LEU A 102 13.77 43.74 58.76
CA LEU A 102 14.91 43.13 59.43
C LEU A 102 15.98 44.21 59.62
N ASP A 103 16.58 44.29 60.81
CA ASP A 103 17.72 45.18 61.02
C ASP A 103 18.91 44.70 60.17
N SER A 104 19.39 45.57 59.29
CA SER A 104 20.51 45.30 58.38
C SER A 104 21.87 45.62 59.00
N ASN A 105 21.90 46.24 60.19
CA ASN A 105 23.14 46.63 60.84
C ASN A 105 23.83 45.39 61.43
N THR A 106 25.04 45.12 60.94
CA THR A 106 25.93 44.12 61.52
C THR A 106 26.87 44.79 62.51
N THR A 107 27.32 44.04 63.52
CA THR A 107 28.37 44.51 64.45
C THR A 107 29.64 44.96 63.74
N TYR A 108 29.95 44.38 62.57
CA TYR A 108 31.06 44.80 61.71
C TYR A 108 30.85 46.21 61.11
N SER A 109 29.67 46.48 60.56
CA SER A 109 29.33 47.80 60.00
C SER A 109 29.27 48.90 61.06
N GLU A 110 28.95 48.56 62.31
CA GLU A 110 28.97 49.50 63.44
C GLU A 110 30.39 49.76 63.97
N SER A 111 31.23 48.72 64.06
CA SER A 111 32.58 48.84 64.61
C SER A 111 33.62 49.41 63.63
N PHE A 112 33.42 49.25 62.32
CA PHE A 112 34.37 49.68 61.28
C PHE A 112 33.83 50.83 60.43
N LEU A 113 33.50 51.95 61.08
CA LEU A 113 33.19 53.20 60.38
C LEU A 113 34.41 53.66 59.55
N PRO A 114 34.24 54.04 58.27
CA PRO A 114 35.33 54.54 57.44
C PRO A 114 35.86 55.86 58.01
N VAL A 115 37.18 55.95 58.22
CA VAL A 115 37.83 57.15 58.78
C VAL A 115 37.77 58.31 57.80
N GLY A 116 36.70 59.09 57.90
CA GLY A 116 36.50 60.31 57.13
C GLY A 116 37.68 61.26 57.33
N ASN A 117 38.25 61.71 56.21
CA ASN A 117 39.31 62.73 56.17
C ASN A 117 40.67 62.32 56.75
N ALA A 118 41.05 61.04 56.65
CA ALA A 118 42.45 60.60 56.80
C ALA A 118 43.35 61.12 55.66
N SER A 119 43.55 62.44 55.58
CA SER A 119 44.38 63.08 54.55
C SER A 119 45.85 62.69 54.73
N ARG A 120 46.42 61.99 53.75
CA ARG A 120 47.85 61.64 53.74
C ARG A 120 48.70 62.90 53.92
N SER A 121 49.70 62.83 54.80
CA SER A 121 50.66 63.91 55.01
C SER A 121 51.34 64.28 53.69
N ARG A 122 51.46 65.58 53.41
CA ARG A 122 52.07 66.05 52.16
C ARG A 122 53.57 65.71 52.18
N PRO A 123 54.13 65.10 51.12
CA PRO A 123 55.54 64.76 51.08
C PRO A 123 56.41 66.03 51.09
N ILE A 124 57.45 66.03 51.92
CA ILE A 124 58.42 67.13 52.02
C ILE A 124 59.22 67.17 50.72
N LYS A 125 59.01 68.20 49.90
CA LYS A 125 59.76 68.43 48.66
C LYS A 125 60.97 69.32 48.92
N PRO A 126 62.18 68.98 48.44
CA PRO A 126 63.36 69.84 48.61
C PRO A 126 63.18 71.15 47.84
N ARG A 127 63.66 72.26 48.44
CA ARG A 127 63.62 73.61 47.85
C ARG A 127 64.42 73.64 46.55
N GLN A 128 63.72 73.70 45.42
CA GLN A 128 64.32 73.66 44.09
C GLN A 128 65.16 74.91 43.83
N ASN A 129 66.49 74.79 43.78
CA ASN A 129 67.32 75.82 43.14
C ASN A 129 67.18 75.68 41.63
N SER A 130 66.36 76.55 41.02
CA SER A 130 65.95 76.40 39.62
C SER A 130 66.92 77.02 38.60
N GLU A 131 68.07 77.54 39.05
CA GLU A 131 69.06 78.23 38.21
C GLU A 131 69.99 77.27 37.47
N TRP A 132 70.31 76.11 38.06
CA TRP A 132 71.45 75.28 37.63
C TRP A 132 71.18 74.28 36.50
N VAL A 133 69.92 74.10 36.06
CA VAL A 133 69.53 72.97 35.17
C VAL A 133 68.98 73.43 33.81
N ARG A 134 68.63 74.71 33.63
CA ARG A 134 67.84 75.21 32.47
C ARG A 134 68.63 75.50 31.17
N LYS A 135 69.64 74.70 30.79
CA LYS A 135 70.48 74.99 29.61
C LYS A 135 70.79 73.83 28.64
N SER A 136 70.19 72.66 28.81
CA SER A 136 70.28 71.58 27.81
C SER A 136 68.88 71.09 27.42
N GLN A 137 68.58 71.11 26.11
CA GLN A 137 67.42 70.41 25.55
C GLN A 137 67.83 68.97 25.25
N PHE A 138 67.54 68.05 26.17
CA PHE A 138 67.64 66.63 25.88
C PHE A 138 66.53 66.27 24.89
N ALA A 139 66.89 65.79 23.70
CA ALA A 139 65.95 65.51 22.61
C ALA A 139 64.87 64.47 22.99
N GLY A 140 65.12 63.65 24.02
CA GLY A 140 64.15 62.69 24.58
C GLY A 140 63.95 61.44 23.75
N THR A 141 64.15 61.51 22.43
CA THR A 141 64.09 60.35 21.54
C THR A 141 65.39 59.54 21.59
N SER A 142 65.22 58.22 21.54
CA SER A 142 66.27 57.25 21.23
C SER A 142 65.99 56.63 19.86
N SER A 143 67.03 56.15 19.18
CA SER A 143 66.87 55.40 17.92
C SER A 143 65.94 54.20 18.06
N TYR A 144 65.89 53.57 19.23
CA TYR A 144 64.95 52.48 19.55
C TYR A 144 63.50 52.97 19.57
N SER A 145 63.21 54.07 20.27
CA SER A 145 61.85 54.64 20.33
C SER A 145 61.36 55.23 19.01
N GLU A 146 62.26 55.63 18.10
CA GLU A 146 61.91 56.07 16.74
C GLU A 146 61.71 54.88 15.78
N ALA A 147 62.49 53.81 15.92
CA ALA A 147 62.38 52.62 15.08
C ALA A 147 61.19 51.71 15.42
N PHE A 148 60.78 51.65 16.70
CA PHE A 148 59.74 50.73 17.19
C PHE A 148 58.44 51.45 17.59
N VAL A 149 57.92 52.29 16.71
CA VAL A 149 56.57 52.86 16.83
C VAL A 149 55.52 51.76 16.60
N PRO A 150 54.48 51.63 17.44
CA PRO A 150 53.45 50.61 17.27
C PRO A 150 52.63 50.83 15.98
N LEU A 151 52.79 49.92 15.02
CA LEU A 151 52.04 49.91 13.77
C LEU A 151 50.55 49.60 14.04
N GLN A 152 49.66 50.41 13.48
CA GLN A 152 48.22 50.13 13.48
C GLN A 152 47.93 49.01 12.45
N MET A 153 47.96 47.77 12.92
CA MET A 153 47.51 46.61 12.13
C MET A 153 45.99 46.46 12.25
N GLU A 154 45.30 46.25 11.13
CA GLU A 154 43.89 45.88 11.15
C GLU A 154 43.71 44.48 11.80
N PRO A 155 42.65 44.27 12.59
CA PRO A 155 42.41 43.00 13.26
C PRO A 155 42.06 41.91 12.23
N VAL A 156 42.78 40.79 12.27
CA VAL A 156 42.55 39.65 11.37
C VAL A 156 41.15 39.07 11.60
N VAL A 157 40.25 39.28 10.64
CA VAL A 157 38.89 38.73 10.69
C VAL A 157 38.95 37.20 10.63
N PRO A 158 38.36 36.47 11.58
CA PRO A 158 38.39 35.01 11.59
C PRO A 158 37.62 34.45 10.39
N LYS A 159 38.26 33.57 9.61
CA LYS A 159 37.62 32.83 8.52
C LYS A 159 36.71 31.72 9.06
N VAL A 160 35.58 32.12 9.64
CA VAL A 160 34.49 31.20 9.99
C VAL A 160 33.96 30.57 8.69
N PRO A 161 33.91 29.24 8.56
CA PRO A 161 33.30 28.62 7.40
C PRO A 161 31.82 29.00 7.33
N SER A 162 31.35 29.39 6.14
CA SER A 162 29.92 29.61 5.89
C SER A 162 29.12 28.38 6.30
N GLY A 163 27.88 28.59 6.76
CA GLY A 163 27.04 27.56 7.41
C GLY A 163 26.62 26.41 6.50
N ASN A 164 27.55 25.52 6.14
CA ASN A 164 27.32 24.32 5.35
C ASN A 164 26.55 23.24 6.15
N ILE A 165 26.46 23.40 7.48
CA ILE A 165 25.58 22.61 8.36
C ILE A 165 24.16 23.18 8.28
N GLY A 166 23.57 23.11 7.08
CA GLY A 166 22.17 23.43 6.87
C GLY A 166 21.30 22.27 7.34
N PHE A 167 20.52 22.47 8.41
CA PHE A 167 19.43 21.54 8.73
C PHE A 167 18.45 21.48 7.55
N SER A 168 18.04 20.28 7.15
CA SER A 168 17.05 20.10 6.10
C SER A 168 15.74 20.80 6.47
N LYS A 169 15.11 21.44 5.48
CA LYS A 169 13.78 22.06 5.65
C LYS A 169 12.63 21.06 5.48
N ASP A 170 13.00 19.82 5.17
CA ASP A 170 12.09 18.72 4.86
C ASP A 170 11.39 18.25 6.12
N LYS A 171 10.06 18.17 6.06
CA LYS A 171 9.24 17.73 7.19
C LYS A 171 9.37 16.23 7.35
N MET A 172 9.59 15.77 8.57
CA MET A 172 9.59 14.35 8.92
C MET A 172 8.31 13.67 8.40
N GLU A 173 8.46 12.59 7.64
CA GLU A 173 7.34 11.83 7.10
C GLU A 173 6.50 11.22 8.23
N SER A 174 5.18 11.37 8.16
CA SER A 174 4.23 10.98 9.23
C SER A 174 3.33 9.80 8.86
N GLU A 175 3.73 9.03 7.83
CA GLU A 175 3.11 7.75 7.51
C GLU A 175 3.73 6.65 8.38
N THR A 176 3.00 6.26 9.43
CA THR A 176 3.35 5.07 10.21
C THR A 176 3.17 3.81 9.37
N THR A 177 3.90 2.75 9.69
CA THR A 177 3.77 1.43 9.04
C THR A 177 2.32 0.94 9.02
N ASN A 178 1.53 1.24 10.06
CA ASN A 178 0.10 0.97 10.12
C ASN A 178 -0.68 1.63 8.96
N LYS A 179 -0.49 2.94 8.70
CA LYS A 179 -1.11 3.66 7.57
C LYS A 179 -0.72 3.07 6.20
N MET A 180 0.51 2.58 6.07
CA MET A 180 0.98 1.96 4.82
C MET A 180 0.42 0.55 4.62
N SER A 181 0.34 -0.26 5.68
CA SER A 181 -0.17 -1.64 5.61
C SER A 181 -1.69 -1.74 5.46
N TYR A 182 -2.46 -0.89 6.14
CA TYR A 182 -3.93 -0.96 6.19
C TYR A 182 -4.62 0.02 5.23
N ARG A 183 -4.12 0.11 3.99
CA ARG A 183 -4.76 0.88 2.91
C ARG A 183 -6.07 0.22 2.46
N HIS A 184 -7.02 1.04 2.03
CA HIS A 184 -8.37 0.57 1.67
C HIS A 184 -8.34 -0.19 0.34
N TRP A 185 -8.31 -1.51 0.40
CA TRP A 185 -8.47 -2.36 -0.78
C TRP A 185 -9.91 -2.30 -1.28
N GLY A 186 -10.12 -1.75 -2.47
CA GLY A 186 -11.43 -1.75 -3.12
C GLY A 186 -11.95 -3.18 -3.30
N PRO A 187 -13.27 -3.42 -3.14
CA PRO A 187 -13.81 -4.78 -3.17
C PRO A 187 -13.65 -5.39 -4.57
N LEU A 188 -12.70 -6.33 -4.71
CA LEU A 188 -12.47 -7.09 -5.93
C LEU A 188 -13.77 -7.77 -6.38
N ALA A 189 -14.12 -7.59 -7.66
CA ALA A 189 -15.32 -8.17 -8.24
C ALA A 189 -15.25 -9.70 -8.17
N ARG A 190 -16.16 -10.32 -7.40
CA ARG A 190 -16.10 -11.76 -7.12
C ARG A 190 -16.31 -12.57 -8.39
N GLU A 191 -15.36 -13.44 -8.70
CA GLU A 191 -15.33 -14.25 -9.91
C GLU A 191 -16.60 -15.08 -10.16
N SER A 192 -16.95 -15.17 -11.44
CA SER A 192 -18.15 -15.84 -11.95
C SER A 192 -17.93 -17.35 -12.10
N LEU A 193 -17.86 -18.08 -10.98
CA LEU A 193 -17.70 -19.54 -10.95
C LEU A 193 -18.86 -20.25 -11.72
N PRO A 194 -18.62 -21.14 -12.70
CA PRO A 194 -19.68 -21.78 -13.51
C PRO A 194 -20.44 -22.91 -12.80
N TRP A 195 -19.80 -23.81 -12.03
CA TRP A 195 -20.50 -24.71 -11.09
C TRP A 195 -21.07 -23.94 -9.88
N LYS A 196 -20.82 -22.63 -9.84
CA LYS A 196 -21.67 -21.62 -9.20
C LYS A 196 -23.16 -21.84 -9.53
N LYS A 197 -23.46 -22.36 -10.75
CA LYS A 197 -24.61 -22.06 -11.65
C LYS A 197 -25.57 -23.24 -12.01
N LYS A 198 -26.70 -22.99 -12.74
CA LYS A 198 -28.05 -23.67 -12.65
C LYS A 198 -28.53 -24.05 -14.04
N GLN A 199 -29.80 -24.48 -14.04
CA GLN A 199 -30.73 -24.22 -15.12
C GLN A 199 -31.89 -23.26 -14.75
N PRO A 200 -32.33 -22.37 -15.66
CA PRO A 200 -33.67 -21.79 -15.59
C PRO A 200 -34.72 -22.91 -15.61
N TYR A 201 -35.89 -22.71 -15.02
CA TYR A 201 -36.92 -23.75 -15.03
C TYR A 201 -37.51 -23.86 -16.45
N ARG A 202 -37.33 -25.03 -17.06
CA ARG A 202 -37.96 -25.38 -18.34
C ARG A 202 -39.33 -25.97 -18.01
N GLN A 203 -40.40 -25.32 -18.45
CA GLN A 203 -41.75 -25.87 -18.39
C GLN A 203 -41.81 -27.19 -19.18
N PRO A 204 -42.54 -28.22 -18.73
CA PRO A 204 -42.77 -29.43 -19.51
C PRO A 204 -43.42 -29.08 -20.85
N THR A 205 -42.89 -29.64 -21.94
CA THR A 205 -43.45 -29.44 -23.30
C THR A 205 -44.74 -30.25 -23.53
N GLN A 206 -44.90 -31.35 -22.79
CA GLN A 206 -46.11 -32.17 -22.80
C GLN A 206 -47.06 -31.69 -21.71
N PRO A 207 -48.38 -31.63 -21.98
CA PRO A 207 -49.38 -31.42 -20.94
C PRO A 207 -49.37 -32.60 -19.94
N LEU A 208 -49.99 -32.40 -18.78
CA LEU A 208 -50.28 -33.49 -17.86
C LEU A 208 -51.45 -34.32 -18.44
N ASP A 209 -51.38 -35.65 -18.35
CA ASP A 209 -52.50 -36.50 -18.72
C ASP A 209 -53.63 -36.42 -17.68
N ASP A 210 -54.72 -35.71 -18.01
CA ASP A 210 -55.93 -35.59 -17.19
C ASP A 210 -56.77 -36.90 -17.13
N ASN A 211 -56.30 -37.98 -17.75
CA ASN A 211 -56.96 -39.27 -17.81
C ASN A 211 -56.72 -40.09 -16.53
N SER A 212 -57.58 -39.87 -15.53
CA SER A 212 -57.64 -40.75 -14.36
C SER A 212 -58.11 -42.16 -14.74
N ILE A 213 -57.65 -43.18 -14.00
CA ILE A 213 -58.06 -44.59 -14.18
C ILE A 213 -59.59 -44.75 -14.10
N TYR A 214 -60.26 -43.93 -13.30
CA TYR A 214 -61.73 -43.91 -13.21
C TYR A 214 -62.38 -43.44 -14.53
N ARG A 215 -61.82 -42.40 -15.17
CA ARG A 215 -62.33 -41.86 -16.44
C ARG A 215 -62.16 -42.82 -17.61
N SER A 216 -61.15 -43.69 -17.59
CA SER A 216 -60.94 -44.72 -18.62
C SER A 216 -61.64 -46.05 -18.35
N SER A 217 -62.06 -46.33 -17.11
CA SER A 217 -62.78 -47.58 -16.75
C SER A 217 -64.32 -47.44 -16.77
N TYR A 218 -64.86 -46.23 -16.61
CA TYR A 218 -66.31 -45.99 -16.61
C TYR A 218 -66.73 -45.07 -17.76
N VAL A 219 -66.71 -45.61 -18.99
CA VAL A 219 -67.23 -44.96 -20.19
C VAL A 219 -68.74 -45.22 -20.33
N THR A 220 -69.50 -44.22 -20.79
CA THR A 220 -70.95 -44.36 -21.04
C THR A 220 -71.22 -45.35 -22.18
N PRO A 221 -72.14 -46.33 -22.02
CA PRO A 221 -72.33 -47.41 -22.99
C PRO A 221 -72.59 -46.98 -24.44
N GLU A 222 -73.23 -45.84 -24.71
CA GLU A 222 -73.51 -45.37 -26.07
C GLU A 222 -72.27 -45.05 -26.93
N ALA A 223 -71.06 -45.08 -26.36
CA ALA A 223 -69.81 -44.76 -27.05
C ALA A 223 -69.08 -45.96 -27.69
N TYR A 224 -69.63 -47.17 -27.63
CA TYR A 224 -69.00 -48.38 -28.19
C TYR A 224 -69.29 -48.62 -29.69
N CYS A 225 -68.42 -48.15 -30.58
CA CYS A 225 -68.45 -48.58 -31.98
C CYS A 225 -68.05 -50.06 -32.08
N TYR A 226 -69.02 -50.95 -32.27
CA TYR A 226 -68.81 -52.33 -32.69
C TYR A 226 -68.49 -52.37 -34.19
N GLU A 227 -67.23 -52.10 -34.56
CA GLU A 227 -66.71 -52.44 -35.89
C GLU A 227 -66.53 -53.97 -35.96
N GLU A 228 -67.26 -54.64 -36.85
CA GLU A 228 -67.15 -56.10 -37.04
C GLU A 228 -65.89 -56.45 -37.85
N CYS A 229 -64.92 -57.07 -37.18
CA CYS A 229 -63.64 -57.48 -37.78
C CYS A 229 -63.78 -58.75 -38.65
N ASP A 230 -64.44 -58.63 -39.81
CA ASP A 230 -64.52 -59.69 -40.81
C ASP A 230 -63.28 -59.75 -41.71
N GLY A 231 -62.54 -60.86 -41.61
CA GLY A 231 -61.56 -61.26 -42.64
C GLY A 231 -60.08 -61.30 -42.22
N PRO A 232 -59.23 -62.06 -42.94
CA PRO A 232 -58.00 -62.60 -42.32
C PRO A 232 -56.71 -61.92 -42.80
N SER A 233 -56.15 -61.01 -41.99
CA SER A 233 -54.75 -60.60 -42.10
C SER A 233 -54.09 -60.29 -40.76
N CYS A 234 -53.69 -61.35 -40.03
CA CYS A 234 -52.80 -61.24 -38.86
C CYS A 234 -51.34 -61.48 -39.29
N PRO A 235 -50.51 -60.45 -39.51
CA PRO A 235 -49.08 -60.63 -39.77
C PRO A 235 -48.34 -60.98 -38.46
N LEU A 236 -48.17 -62.28 -38.19
CA LEU A 236 -47.29 -62.74 -37.11
C LEU A 236 -45.82 -62.60 -37.50
N ALA A 237 -45.06 -61.88 -36.66
CA ALA A 237 -43.58 -61.79 -36.61
C ALA A 237 -42.84 -61.25 -37.87
N GLY A 238 -42.23 -60.06 -37.77
CA GLY A 238 -41.62 -59.33 -38.91
C GLY A 238 -40.16 -58.84 -38.80
N ASN A 239 -39.61 -58.65 -37.59
CA ASN A 239 -38.17 -58.49 -37.27
C ASN A 239 -37.39 -57.26 -37.83
N PHE A 240 -36.32 -56.87 -37.10
CA PHE A 240 -35.29 -55.84 -37.41
C PHE A 240 -35.69 -54.36 -37.64
N GLY A 241 -34.83 -53.44 -37.17
CA GLY A 241 -34.84 -52.02 -37.56
C GLY A 241 -34.47 -51.04 -36.45
N MET A 242 -33.19 -50.73 -36.26
CA MET A 242 -32.77 -49.51 -35.55
C MET A 242 -32.83 -48.33 -36.53
N CYS A 243 -33.29 -47.15 -36.11
CA CYS A 243 -32.50 -45.90 -36.20
C CYS A 243 -33.19 -44.66 -35.59
N LEU A 244 -32.32 -43.75 -35.17
CA LEU A 244 -32.54 -42.43 -34.57
C LEU A 244 -33.53 -41.50 -35.30
N ASN A 245 -34.21 -40.66 -34.51
CA ASN A 245 -33.95 -39.22 -34.48
C ASN A 245 -33.97 -38.73 -33.02
#